data_AF-A0A2W4PAE2-F1
#
_entry.id   AF-A0A2W4PAE2-F1
#
_cell.length_a   1.000
_cell.length_b   1.000
_cell.length_c   1.000
_cell.angle_alpha   90.00
_cell.angle_beta   90.00
_cell.angle_gamma   90.00
#
_symmetry.space_group_name_H-M   'P 1'
#
loop_
_entity.id
_entity.type
_entity.pdbx_description
1 polymer ?
#
loop_
_entity_poly.entity_id
_entity_poly.type
_entity_poly.pdbx_seq_one_letter_code
_entity_poly.pdbx_strand_id
1 'polypeptide(L)'
;TAATGMDALTHAIESFVGQNSNPITDSLALQAIDMISNNLRAAVHSGRDIDARGNMLIASCIAGVAFSSGGGCLGIVHAIAHAVGGVFEVHHGTANSIILPHGMRFNSVAVPNRYSRIARAMGVNAGGRPEQDVIEDGVAAVAQLAADCGLPLRLRDVGVPEEALPAIADAALGDAAIFTNPRPATADDVLAVARAAW
;
A
#
# COMPACT_ATOMS: atom_id res chain seq x y z
N THR A 1 11.94 1.13 10.69
CA THR A 1 11.19 2.38 10.42
C THR A 1 10.66 2.42 9.02
N ALA A 2 11.50 2.34 7.98
CA ALA A 2 11.04 2.41 6.58
C ALA A 2 9.98 1.35 6.24
N ALA A 3 10.36 0.06 6.34
CA ALA A 3 9.45 -1.04 5.99
C ALA A 3 8.14 -1.03 6.80
N THR A 4 8.23 -0.83 8.12
CA THR A 4 7.05 -0.73 8.99
C THR A 4 6.20 0.53 8.74
N GLY A 5 6.79 1.62 8.23
CA GLY A 5 6.06 2.83 7.86
C GLY A 5 5.30 2.67 6.55
N MET A 6 5.90 2.00 5.56
CA MET A 6 5.23 1.62 4.32
C MET A 6 4.13 0.59 4.57
N ASP A 7 4.33 -0.33 5.51
CA ASP A 7 3.30 -1.25 5.98
C ASP A 7 2.06 -0.51 6.52
N ALA A 8 2.29 0.47 7.41
CA ALA A 8 1.22 1.34 7.92
C ALA A 8 0.53 2.15 6.80
N LEU A 9 1.27 2.57 5.77
CA LEU A 9 0.69 3.26 4.61
C LEU A 9 -0.20 2.31 3.79
N THR A 10 0.25 1.08 3.58
CA THR A 10 -0.53 0.03 2.90
C THR A 10 -1.81 -0.25 3.68
N HIS A 11 -1.74 -0.42 5.01
CA HIS A 11 -2.93 -0.57 5.86
C HIS A 11 -3.91 0.58 5.62
N ALA A 12 -3.46 1.82 5.66
CA ALA A 12 -4.32 2.98 5.47
C ALA A 12 -4.95 3.01 4.07
N ILE A 13 -4.17 2.79 3.01
CA ILE A 13 -4.66 2.78 1.62
C ILE A 13 -5.66 1.66 1.39
N GLU A 14 -5.35 0.43 1.77
CA GLU A 14 -6.24 -0.71 1.55
C GLU A 14 -7.50 -0.64 2.41
N SER A 15 -7.40 -0.16 3.65
CA SER A 15 -8.58 0.12 4.48
C SER A 15 -9.47 1.20 3.87
N PHE A 16 -8.86 2.20 3.23
CA PHE A 16 -9.62 3.25 2.57
C PHE A 16 -10.34 2.75 1.33
N VAL A 17 -9.77 1.84 0.53
CA VAL A 17 -10.41 1.41 -0.73
C VAL A 17 -11.21 0.13 -0.59
N GLY A 18 -11.04 -0.64 0.49
CA GLY A 18 -11.69 -1.92 0.72
C GLY A 18 -13.22 -1.87 0.74
N GLN A 19 -13.85 -3.01 0.46
CA GLN A 19 -15.31 -3.15 0.36
C GLN A 19 -16.06 -2.79 1.65
N ASN A 20 -15.42 -2.98 2.80
CA ASN A 20 -16.00 -2.71 4.13
C ASN A 20 -15.67 -1.31 4.67
N SER A 21 -15.12 -0.43 3.83
CA SER A 21 -14.86 0.96 4.19
C SER A 21 -16.15 1.72 4.51
N ASN A 22 -16.07 2.65 5.46
CA ASN A 22 -17.18 3.49 5.89
C ASN A 22 -16.66 4.89 6.29
N PRO A 23 -17.52 5.91 6.47
CA PRO A 23 -17.07 7.28 6.73
C PRO A 23 -16.12 7.45 7.93
N ILE A 24 -16.22 6.59 8.95
CA ILE A 24 -15.33 6.62 10.12
C ILE A 24 -13.94 6.10 9.71
N THR A 25 -13.86 4.91 9.13
CA THR A 25 -12.58 4.33 8.68
C THR A 25 -11.94 5.19 7.59
N ASP A 26 -12.74 5.82 6.74
CA ASP A 26 -12.29 6.71 5.68
C ASP A 26 -11.52 7.92 6.22
N SER A 27 -12.09 8.54 7.26
CA SER A 27 -11.51 9.72 7.89
C SER A 27 -10.19 9.37 8.58
N LEU A 28 -10.14 8.22 9.27
CA LEU A 28 -8.95 7.71 9.91
C LEU A 28 -7.87 7.37 8.87
N ALA A 29 -8.22 6.62 7.82
CA ALA A 29 -7.29 6.19 6.80
C ALA A 29 -6.66 7.37 6.05
N LEU A 30 -7.45 8.37 5.65
CA LEU A 30 -6.91 9.57 4.98
C LEU A 30 -5.99 10.38 5.91
N GLN A 31 -6.34 10.50 7.19
CA GLN A 31 -5.47 11.16 8.17
C GLN A 31 -4.15 10.40 8.34
N ALA A 32 -4.18 9.06 8.37
CA ALA A 32 -2.97 8.26 8.44
C ALA A 32 -2.10 8.41 7.18
N ILE A 33 -2.69 8.42 5.98
CA ILE A 33 -1.97 8.63 4.71
C ILE A 33 -1.24 9.97 4.72
N ASP A 34 -1.93 11.06 5.09
CA ASP A 34 -1.34 12.39 5.18
C ASP A 34 -0.17 12.43 6.18
N MET A 35 -0.39 11.92 7.39
CA MET A 35 0.66 11.91 8.41
C MET A 35 1.87 11.08 8.00
N ILE A 36 1.67 9.91 7.42
CA ILE A 36 2.78 9.05 6.97
C ILE A 36 3.56 9.74 5.86
N SER A 37 2.88 10.32 4.88
CA SER A 37 3.49 11.03 3.75
C SER A 37 4.39 12.18 4.20
N ASN A 38 3.95 12.90 5.24
CA ASN A 38 4.65 14.07 5.77
C ASN A 38 5.78 13.72 6.76
N ASN A 39 5.78 12.54 7.39
CA ASN A 39 6.69 12.24 8.50
C ASN A 39 7.65 11.08 8.27
N LEU A 40 7.32 10.13 7.38
CA LEU A 40 8.09 8.89 7.24
C LEU A 40 9.54 9.18 6.80
N ARG A 41 9.75 10.09 5.85
CA ARG A 41 11.09 10.50 5.39
C ARG A 41 11.94 10.99 6.56
N ALA A 42 11.43 11.90 7.37
CA ALA A 42 12.17 12.45 8.52
C ALA A 42 12.47 11.36 9.55
N ALA A 43 11.50 10.50 9.88
CA ALA A 43 11.67 9.41 10.84
C ALA A 43 12.70 8.36 10.39
N VAL A 44 12.88 8.16 9.07
CA VAL A 44 13.88 7.26 8.50
C VAL A 44 15.27 7.90 8.48
N HIS A 45 15.40 9.12 7.94
CA HIS A 45 16.70 9.78 7.77
C HIS A 45 17.29 10.29 9.09
N SER A 46 16.43 10.74 10.02
CA SER A 46 16.83 11.23 11.33
C SER A 46 16.12 10.43 12.42
N GLY A 47 16.72 9.31 12.80
CA GLY A 47 16.17 8.44 13.84
C GLY A 47 16.07 9.07 15.24
N ARG A 48 16.49 10.33 15.44
CA ARG A 48 16.35 11.06 16.71
C ARG A 48 15.30 12.18 16.64
N ASP A 49 14.69 12.38 15.48
CA ASP A 49 13.55 13.29 15.32
C ASP A 49 12.34 12.72 16.06
N ILE A 50 12.12 13.21 17.29
CA ILE A 50 11.08 12.68 18.17
C ILE A 50 9.68 13.04 17.67
N ASP A 51 9.55 14.18 16.99
CA ASP A 51 8.28 14.65 16.46
C ASP A 51 7.87 13.79 15.26
N ALA A 52 8.79 13.55 14.31
CA ALA A 52 8.53 12.66 13.18
C ALA A 52 8.21 11.22 13.66
N ARG A 53 8.93 10.72 14.67
CA ARG A 53 8.64 9.40 15.26
C ARG A 53 7.30 9.34 15.99
N GLY A 54 6.98 10.37 16.77
CA GLY A 54 5.70 10.48 17.46
C GLY A 54 4.53 10.51 16.46
N ASN A 55 4.66 11.29 15.39
CA ASN A 55 3.68 11.34 14.32
C ASN A 55 3.55 9.99 13.60
N MET A 56 4.65 9.30 13.29
CA MET A 56 4.58 7.96 12.69
C MET A 56 3.93 6.92 13.61
N LEU A 57 4.17 6.99 14.92
CA LEU A 57 3.50 6.12 15.89
C LEU A 57 1.99 6.36 15.91
N ILE A 58 1.58 7.63 15.98
CA ILE A 58 0.17 8.01 15.94
C ILE A 58 -0.47 7.57 14.62
N ALA A 59 0.18 7.85 13.49
CA ALA A 59 -0.34 7.51 12.16
C ALA A 59 -0.49 6.00 11.96
N SER A 60 0.48 5.21 12.44
CA SER A 60 0.38 3.75 12.43
C SER A 60 -0.78 3.24 13.30
N CYS A 61 -0.99 3.84 14.48
CA CYS A 61 -2.14 3.53 15.32
C CYS A 61 -3.47 3.86 14.62
N ILE A 62 -3.59 5.05 14.02
CA ILE A 62 -4.78 5.47 13.27
C ILE A 62 -5.05 4.50 12.11
N ALA A 63 -4.03 4.11 11.34
CA ALA A 63 -4.17 3.13 10.27
C ALA A 63 -4.67 1.78 10.79
N GLY A 64 -4.13 1.31 11.92
CA GLY A 64 -4.57 0.08 12.58
C GLY A 64 -6.03 0.13 13.05
N VAL A 65 -6.48 1.27 13.60
CA VAL A 65 -7.90 1.47 13.97
C VAL A 65 -8.79 1.49 12.73
N ALA A 66 -8.37 2.13 11.64
CA ALA A 66 -9.11 2.17 10.39
C ALA A 66 -9.32 0.75 9.82
N PHE A 67 -8.25 -0.03 9.69
CA PHE A 67 -8.28 -1.42 9.26
C PHE A 67 -9.16 -2.30 10.17
N SER A 68 -8.93 -2.24 11.48
CA SER A 68 -9.63 -3.10 12.44
C SER A 68 -11.13 -2.79 12.51
N SER A 69 -11.49 -1.51 12.45
CA SER A 69 -12.89 -1.06 12.49
C SER A 69 -13.62 -1.27 11.16
N GLY A 70 -12.88 -1.49 10.08
CA GLY A 70 -13.38 -1.93 8.77
C GLY A 70 -13.52 -3.45 8.65
N GLY A 71 -13.50 -4.19 9.76
CA GLY A 71 -13.62 -5.64 9.77
C GLY A 71 -12.31 -6.39 9.53
N GLY A 72 -11.16 -5.74 9.69
CA GLY A 72 -9.85 -6.37 9.46
C GLY A 72 -9.63 -6.71 7.99
N CYS A 73 -10.07 -5.81 7.11
CA CYS A 73 -10.12 -6.03 5.67
C CYS A 73 -9.00 -5.26 4.97
N LEU A 74 -8.15 -5.98 4.22
CA LEU A 74 -7.09 -5.40 3.38
C LEU A 74 -7.43 -5.68 1.91
N GLY A 75 -6.44 -5.88 1.06
CA GLY A 75 -6.68 -6.15 -0.34
C GLY A 75 -5.57 -6.96 -1.01
N ILE A 76 -5.47 -6.77 -2.32
CA ILE A 76 -4.54 -7.50 -3.18
C ILE A 76 -3.07 -7.28 -2.79
N VAL A 77 -2.72 -6.15 -2.16
CA VAL A 77 -1.34 -5.86 -1.76
C VAL A 77 -0.91 -6.80 -0.64
N HIS A 78 -1.70 -6.87 0.44
CA HIS A 78 -1.42 -7.81 1.54
C HIS A 78 -1.48 -9.27 1.10
N ALA A 79 -2.45 -9.64 0.26
CA ALA A 79 -2.56 -11.00 -0.24
C ALA A 79 -1.27 -11.47 -0.96
N ILE A 80 -0.73 -10.63 -1.86
CA ILE A 80 0.53 -10.93 -2.54
C ILE A 80 1.71 -10.86 -1.57
N ALA A 81 1.75 -9.88 -0.66
CA ALA A 81 2.83 -9.73 0.30
C ALA A 81 2.93 -10.90 1.30
N HIS A 82 1.81 -11.46 1.75
CA HIS A 82 1.78 -12.67 2.58
C HIS A 82 2.38 -13.88 1.83
N ALA A 83 1.99 -14.06 0.56
CA ALA A 83 2.54 -15.12 -0.29
C ALA A 83 4.06 -14.96 -0.51
N VAL A 84 4.53 -13.74 -0.78
CA VAL A 84 5.97 -13.44 -0.92
C VAL A 84 6.72 -13.71 0.39
N GLY A 85 6.23 -13.19 1.51
CA GLY A 85 6.89 -13.33 2.81
C GLY A 85 6.91 -14.77 3.33
N GLY A 86 5.86 -15.56 3.04
CA GLY A 86 5.77 -16.96 3.44
C GLY A 86 6.73 -17.89 2.71
N VAL A 87 7.17 -17.54 1.50
CA VAL A 87 8.05 -18.38 0.66
C VAL A 87 9.50 -17.89 0.66
N PHE A 88 9.73 -16.58 0.65
CA PHE A 88 11.05 -15.99 0.39
C PHE A 88 11.67 -15.26 1.60
N GLU A 89 11.07 -15.37 2.79
CA GLU A 89 11.51 -14.70 4.03
C GLU A 89 11.69 -13.17 3.86
N VAL A 90 11.01 -12.56 2.89
CA VAL A 90 11.02 -11.12 2.67
C VAL A 90 10.25 -10.45 3.80
N HIS A 91 10.87 -9.44 4.43
CA HIS A 91 10.21 -8.67 5.49
C HIS A 91 8.85 -8.13 5.02
N HIS A 92 7.79 -8.37 5.79
CA HIS A 92 6.39 -8.07 5.42
C HIS A 92 6.18 -6.65 4.85
N GLY A 93 6.60 -5.62 5.61
CA GLY A 93 6.47 -4.23 5.17
C GLY A 93 7.26 -3.88 3.90
N THR A 94 8.33 -4.63 3.59
CA THR A 94 9.10 -4.47 2.35
C THR A 94 8.34 -5.07 1.17
N ALA A 95 7.76 -6.27 1.34
CA ALA A 95 6.89 -6.87 0.32
C ALA A 95 5.67 -5.97 0.04
N ASN A 96 4.99 -5.49 1.09
CA ASN A 96 3.91 -4.53 0.97
C ASN A 96 4.34 -3.26 0.21
N SER A 97 5.50 -2.69 0.53
CA SER A 97 6.05 -1.51 -0.14
C SER A 97 6.29 -1.73 -1.64
N ILE A 98 6.82 -2.90 -2.03
CA ILE A 98 7.08 -3.23 -3.44
C ILE A 98 5.76 -3.39 -4.21
N ILE A 99 4.79 -4.11 -3.63
CA ILE A 99 3.54 -4.43 -4.33
C ILE A 99 2.57 -3.23 -4.39
N LEU A 100 2.58 -2.35 -3.39
CA LEU A 100 1.58 -1.30 -3.20
C LEU A 100 1.35 -0.45 -4.47
N PRO A 101 2.36 0.14 -5.14
CA PRO A 101 2.13 0.94 -6.35
C PRO A 101 1.41 0.16 -7.47
N HIS A 102 1.66 -1.14 -7.59
CA HIS A 102 1.06 -2.00 -8.62
C HIS A 102 -0.38 -2.39 -8.25
N GLY A 103 -0.63 -2.72 -6.97
CA GLY A 103 -1.99 -2.94 -6.47
C GLY A 103 -2.88 -1.70 -6.57
N MET A 104 -2.31 -0.51 -6.34
CA MET A 104 -3.01 0.77 -6.54
C MET A 104 -3.48 0.95 -7.99
N ARG A 105 -2.61 0.71 -8.98
CA ARG A 105 -2.98 0.80 -10.41
C ARG A 105 -4.06 -0.21 -10.81
N PHE A 106 -3.99 -1.43 -10.26
CA PHE A 106 -5.00 -2.45 -10.51
C PHE A 106 -6.39 -2.02 -10.00
N ASN A 107 -6.44 -1.52 -8.76
CA ASN A 107 -7.69 -1.16 -8.07
C ASN A 107 -8.25 0.20 -8.49
N SER A 108 -7.43 1.13 -8.98
CA SER A 108 -7.88 2.48 -9.35
C SER A 108 -8.90 2.49 -10.48
N VAL A 109 -8.91 1.46 -11.32
CA VAL A 109 -9.92 1.29 -12.37
C VAL A 109 -11.33 1.12 -11.81
N ALA A 110 -11.47 0.47 -10.64
CA ALA A 110 -12.78 0.20 -10.03
C ALA A 110 -13.28 1.37 -9.15
N VAL A 111 -12.37 2.07 -8.47
CA VAL A 111 -12.71 3.14 -7.52
C VAL A 111 -11.85 4.41 -7.72
N PRO A 112 -11.86 5.02 -8.92
CA PRO A 112 -10.93 6.12 -9.28
C PRO A 112 -11.06 7.32 -8.35
N ASN A 113 -12.29 7.72 -8.00
CA ASN A 113 -12.56 8.80 -7.05
C ASN A 113 -11.86 8.61 -5.69
N ARG A 114 -11.74 7.36 -5.21
CA ARG A 114 -11.06 7.05 -3.94
C ARG A 114 -9.54 7.19 -4.10
N TYR A 115 -8.98 6.69 -5.19
CA TYR A 115 -7.55 6.87 -5.46
C TYR A 115 -7.14 8.33 -5.70
N SER A 116 -8.01 9.15 -6.29
CA SER A 116 -7.82 10.60 -6.40
C SER A 116 -7.74 11.27 -5.01
N ARG A 117 -8.53 10.81 -4.03
CA ARG A 117 -8.45 11.28 -2.63
C ARG A 117 -7.16 10.82 -1.94
N ILE A 118 -6.71 9.59 -2.19
CA ILE A 118 -5.41 9.10 -1.69
C ILE A 118 -4.29 9.98 -2.23
N ALA A 119 -4.27 10.27 -3.53
CA ALA A 119 -3.25 11.12 -4.13
C ALA A 119 -3.20 12.52 -3.46
N ARG A 120 -4.35 13.14 -3.21
CA ARG A 120 -4.42 14.42 -2.48
C ARG A 120 -3.89 14.32 -1.05
N ALA A 121 -4.22 13.23 -0.33
CA ALA A 121 -3.68 12.98 1.01
C ALA A 121 -2.17 12.72 1.01
N MET A 122 -1.62 12.20 -0.10
CA MET A 122 -0.17 12.09 -0.32
C MET A 122 0.49 13.44 -0.70
N GLY A 123 -0.28 14.53 -0.80
CA GLY A 123 0.21 15.86 -1.17
C GLY A 123 0.17 16.19 -2.66
N VAL A 124 -0.45 15.35 -3.50
CA VAL A 124 -0.56 15.61 -4.95
C VAL A 124 -1.55 16.74 -5.23
N ASN A 125 -1.09 17.76 -5.96
CA ASN A 125 -1.96 18.85 -6.42
C ASN A 125 -2.78 18.41 -7.63
N ALA A 126 -4.10 18.31 -7.45
CA ALA A 126 -5.03 17.93 -8.51
C ALA A 126 -5.20 19.03 -9.58
N GLY A 127 -5.12 20.32 -9.23
CA GLY A 127 -5.02 21.44 -10.17
C GLY A 127 -6.00 21.48 -11.36
N GLY A 128 -7.20 20.89 -11.28
CA GLY A 128 -8.12 20.77 -12.41
C GLY A 128 -7.66 19.82 -13.54
N ARG A 129 -6.63 19.01 -13.27
CA ARG A 129 -6.09 18.00 -14.19
C ARG A 129 -7.05 16.80 -14.31
N PRO A 130 -6.93 16.01 -15.39
CA PRO A 130 -7.65 14.74 -15.52
C PRO A 130 -7.44 13.86 -14.29
N GLU A 131 -8.52 13.21 -13.82
CA GLU A 131 -8.48 12.38 -12.61
C GLU A 131 -7.43 11.26 -12.71
N GLN A 132 -7.29 10.66 -13.89
CA GLN A 132 -6.30 9.61 -14.15
C GLN A 132 -4.87 10.08 -13.91
N ASP A 133 -4.53 11.32 -14.28
CA ASP A 133 -3.19 11.87 -14.08
C ASP A 133 -2.92 12.10 -12.59
N VAL A 134 -3.93 12.53 -11.84
CA VAL A 134 -3.84 12.71 -10.38
C VAL A 134 -3.64 11.37 -9.68
N ILE A 135 -4.33 10.32 -10.14
CA ILE A 135 -4.17 8.96 -9.62
C ILE A 135 -2.75 8.46 -9.89
N GLU A 136 -2.24 8.58 -11.11
CA GLU A 136 -0.88 8.11 -11.44
C GLU A 136 0.19 8.87 -10.66
N ASP A 137 0.03 10.19 -10.47
CA ASP A 137 0.91 10.96 -9.59
C ASP A 137 0.86 10.47 -8.13
N GLY A 138 -0.31 10.04 -7.65
CA GLY A 138 -0.45 9.43 -6.33
C GLY A 138 0.29 8.10 -6.22
N VAL A 139 0.21 7.26 -7.24
CA VAL A 139 0.98 6.00 -7.33
C VAL A 139 2.48 6.29 -7.38
N ALA A 140 2.90 7.27 -8.17
CA ALA A 140 4.28 7.70 -8.26
C ALA A 140 4.79 8.27 -6.92
N ALA A 141 3.96 9.01 -6.18
CA ALA A 141 4.31 9.54 -4.87
C ALA A 141 4.57 8.42 -3.84
N VAL A 142 3.79 7.35 -3.88
CA VAL A 142 4.01 6.16 -3.02
C VAL A 142 5.31 5.45 -3.39
N ALA A 143 5.57 5.22 -4.68
CA ALA A 143 6.81 4.62 -5.14
C ALA A 143 8.03 5.48 -4.79
N GLN A 144 7.92 6.80 -4.94
CA GLN A 144 8.96 7.75 -4.57
C GLN A 144 9.20 7.76 -3.06
N LEU A 145 8.15 7.68 -2.23
CA LEU A 145 8.31 7.59 -0.79
C LEU A 145 9.08 6.33 -0.37
N ALA A 146 8.79 5.18 -0.98
CA ALA A 146 9.54 3.94 -0.73
C ALA A 146 11.02 4.11 -1.11
N ALA A 147 11.29 4.69 -2.28
CA ALA A 147 12.65 4.95 -2.77
C ALA A 147 13.42 5.91 -1.86
N ASP A 148 12.79 7.01 -1.44
CA ASP A 148 13.37 8.00 -0.51
C ASP A 148 13.68 7.36 0.85
N CYS A 149 12.94 6.33 1.25
CA CYS A 149 13.20 5.59 2.49
C CYS A 149 14.22 4.46 2.34
N GLY A 150 14.84 4.30 1.17
CA GLY A 150 15.87 3.31 0.88
C GLY A 150 15.34 1.87 0.79
N LEU A 151 14.05 1.69 0.47
CA LEU A 151 13.47 0.36 0.28
C LEU A 151 13.68 -0.12 -1.17
N PRO A 152 13.84 -1.44 -1.37
CA PRO A 152 13.82 -2.03 -2.70
C PRO A 152 12.46 -1.79 -3.37
N LEU A 153 12.48 -1.66 -4.70
CA LEU A 153 11.29 -1.32 -5.49
C LEU A 153 10.79 -2.48 -6.34
N ARG A 154 11.52 -3.60 -6.37
CA ARG A 154 11.21 -4.76 -7.19
C ARG A 154 11.39 -6.06 -6.43
N LEU A 155 10.57 -7.05 -6.75
CA LEU A 155 10.64 -8.39 -6.17
C LEU A 155 11.98 -9.08 -6.44
N ARG A 156 12.56 -8.88 -7.63
CA ARG A 156 13.88 -9.43 -7.96
C ARG A 156 15.02 -8.87 -7.11
N ASP A 157 14.87 -7.65 -6.58
CA ASP A 157 15.88 -7.01 -5.73
C ASP A 157 15.88 -7.61 -4.30
N VAL A 158 14.86 -8.40 -3.96
CA VAL A 158 14.73 -9.13 -2.68
C VAL A 158 14.78 -10.64 -2.84
N GLY A 159 15.32 -11.12 -3.97
CA GLY A 159 15.61 -12.55 -4.18
C GLY A 159 14.42 -13.39 -4.64
N VAL A 160 13.32 -12.78 -5.09
CA VAL A 160 12.18 -13.51 -5.67
C VAL A 160 12.45 -13.78 -7.16
N PRO A 161 12.53 -15.06 -7.58
CA PRO A 161 12.77 -15.40 -8.97
C PRO A 161 11.48 -15.29 -9.81
N GLU A 162 11.59 -15.02 -11.12
CA GLU A 162 10.43 -14.81 -11.99
C GLU A 162 9.54 -16.06 -12.09
N GLU A 163 10.15 -17.23 -12.07
CA GLU A 163 9.46 -18.53 -12.12
C GLU A 163 8.59 -18.80 -10.90
N ALA A 164 8.77 -18.07 -9.79
CA ALA A 164 7.93 -18.20 -8.61
C ALA A 164 6.64 -17.37 -8.66
N LEU A 165 6.53 -16.40 -9.58
CA LEU A 165 5.37 -15.50 -9.65
C LEU A 165 4.03 -16.24 -9.84
N PRO A 166 3.93 -17.33 -10.63
CA PRO A 166 2.69 -18.12 -10.69
C PRO A 166 2.29 -18.75 -9.35
N ALA A 167 3.24 -19.28 -8.58
CA ALA A 167 2.97 -19.87 -7.27
C ALA A 167 2.59 -18.81 -6.23
N ILE A 168 3.21 -17.63 -6.29
CA ILE A 168 2.82 -16.48 -5.46
C ILE A 168 1.38 -16.05 -5.78
N ALA A 169 1.02 -15.97 -7.05
CA ALA A 169 -0.33 -15.58 -7.47
C ALA A 169 -1.40 -16.58 -6.99
N ASP A 170 -1.13 -17.88 -7.10
CA ASP A 170 -2.02 -18.94 -6.61
C ASP A 170 -2.20 -18.88 -5.09
N ALA A 171 -1.10 -18.72 -4.34
CA ALA A 171 -1.16 -18.57 -2.88
C ALA A 171 -1.94 -17.32 -2.44
N ALA A 172 -1.76 -16.19 -3.14
CA ALA A 172 -2.46 -14.94 -2.85
C ALA A 172 -3.98 -15.02 -3.10
N LEU A 173 -4.45 -15.85 -4.04
CA LEU A 173 -5.88 -16.10 -4.23
C LEU A 173 -6.54 -16.82 -3.05
N GLY A 174 -5.76 -17.62 -2.31
CA GLY A 174 -6.21 -18.29 -1.10
C GLY A 174 -6.18 -17.40 0.15
N ASP A 175 -5.61 -16.19 0.06
CA ASP A 175 -5.48 -15.28 1.19
C ASP A 175 -6.78 -14.53 1.49
N ALA A 176 -7.17 -14.48 2.76
CA ALA A 176 -8.41 -13.83 3.18
C ALA A 176 -8.48 -12.34 2.83
N ALA A 177 -7.33 -11.64 2.73
CA ALA A 177 -7.28 -10.21 2.39
C ALA A 177 -7.85 -9.92 0.99
N ILE A 178 -7.76 -10.87 0.04
CA ILE A 178 -8.18 -10.63 -1.34
C ILE A 178 -9.71 -10.49 -1.46
N PHE A 179 -10.47 -11.12 -0.56
CA PHE A 179 -11.94 -11.13 -0.61
C PHE A 179 -12.55 -9.76 -0.36
N THR A 180 -11.80 -8.86 0.29
CA THR A 180 -12.27 -7.52 0.65
C THR A 180 -11.73 -6.43 -0.28
N ASN A 181 -10.98 -6.82 -1.31
CA ASN A 181 -10.42 -5.92 -2.31
C ASN A 181 -11.54 -5.24 -3.13
N PRO A 182 -11.46 -3.93 -3.45
CA PRO A 182 -12.52 -3.21 -4.18
C PRO A 182 -12.82 -3.78 -5.56
N ARG A 183 -11.83 -4.41 -6.18
CA ARG A 183 -11.93 -5.05 -7.49
C ARG A 183 -11.72 -6.56 -7.31
N PRO A 184 -12.70 -7.42 -7.63
CA PRO A 184 -12.45 -8.87 -7.68
C PRO A 184 -11.25 -9.17 -8.58
N ALA A 185 -10.34 -10.01 -8.11
CA ALA A 185 -9.11 -10.35 -8.82
C ALA A 185 -9.13 -11.82 -9.24
N THR A 186 -8.83 -12.07 -10.52
CA THR A 186 -8.59 -13.42 -11.05
C THR A 186 -7.13 -13.83 -10.85
N ALA A 187 -6.80 -15.11 -11.09
CA ALA A 187 -5.41 -15.59 -11.08
C ALA A 187 -4.51 -14.77 -12.02
N ASP A 188 -5.01 -14.48 -13.23
CA ASP A 188 -4.29 -13.70 -14.23
C ASP A 188 -4.08 -12.25 -13.78
N ASP A 189 -5.05 -11.65 -13.09
CA ASP A 189 -4.92 -10.30 -12.53
C ASP A 189 -3.83 -10.25 -11.46
N VAL A 190 -3.85 -11.19 -10.50
CA VAL A 190 -2.85 -11.26 -9.41
C VAL A 190 -1.46 -11.52 -10.00
N LEU A 191 -1.34 -12.42 -10.97
CA LEU A 191 -0.10 -12.68 -11.67
C LEU A 191 0.38 -11.44 -12.43
N ALA A 192 -0.51 -10.69 -13.07
CA ALA A 192 -0.14 -9.45 -13.76
C ALA A 192 0.39 -8.38 -12.79
N VAL A 193 -0.21 -8.25 -11.60
CA VAL A 193 0.29 -7.37 -10.54
C VAL A 193 1.67 -7.82 -10.05
N ALA A 194 1.86 -9.11 -9.79
CA ALA A 194 3.13 -9.67 -9.35
C ALA A 194 4.24 -9.51 -10.42
N ARG A 195 3.92 -9.75 -11.69
CA ARG A 195 4.83 -9.51 -12.83
C ARG A 195 5.20 -8.04 -12.99
N ALA A 196 4.24 -7.13 -12.80
CA ALA A 196 4.52 -5.70 -12.88
C ALA A 196 5.47 -5.22 -11.76
N ALA A 197 5.49 -5.93 -10.62
CA ALA A 197 6.33 -5.64 -9.47
C ALA A 197 7.69 -6.36 -9.47
N TRP A 198 7.98 -7.19 -10.48
CA TRP A 198 9.23 -7.93 -10.62
C TRP A 198 10.32 -7.10 -11.32
#